data_AF-A0A847WXM6-F1
#
_entry.id   AF-A0A847WXM6-F1
#
_cell.length_a   1.000
_cell.length_b   1.000
_cell.length_c   1.000
_cell.angle_alpha   90.00
_cell.angle_beta   90.00
_cell.angle_gamma   90.00
#
_symmetry.space_group_name_H-M   'P 1'
#
loop_
_entity.id
_entity.type
_entity.pdbx_description
1 polymer ?
#
loop_
_entity_poly.entity_id
_entity_poly.type
_entity_poly.pdbx_seq_one_letter_code
_entity_poly.pdbx_strand_id
1 'polypeptide(L)'
;RTAQELARASLSVCAVIDFEAILIDGAFPESVKHELVERTRRYLVNQDMRGLIAPRIEAGSVGGNARAIGAATSPLFERYFMNGNIRL
;
A
#
# COMPACT_ATOMS: atom_id res chain seq x y z
N ARG A 1 12.62 10.71 9.70
CA ARG A 1 11.33 10.82 10.42
C ARG A 1 10.16 10.27 9.58
N THR A 2 9.89 10.76 8.38
CA THR A 2 8.75 10.30 7.54
C THR A 2 8.66 8.77 7.41
N ALA A 3 9.75 8.10 7.03
CA ALA A 3 9.77 6.63 6.89
C ALA A 3 9.47 5.87 8.19
N GLN A 4 9.85 6.41 9.35
CA GLN A 4 9.54 5.80 10.65
C GLN A 4 8.05 5.92 10.97
N GLU A 5 7.47 7.09 10.72
CA GLU A 5 6.04 7.30 10.93
C GLU A 5 5.20 6.48 9.94
N LEU A 6 5.65 6.33 8.69
CA LEU A 6 5.01 5.44 7.73
C LEU A 6 5.03 3.98 8.22
N ALA A 7 6.17 3.48 8.70
CA ALA A 7 6.24 2.12 9.26
C ALA A 7 5.30 1.93 10.45
N ARG A 8 5.17 2.94 11.32
CA ARG A 8 4.24 2.90 12.46
C ARG A 8 2.77 2.93 12.03
N ALA A 9 2.43 3.76 11.05
CA ALA A 9 1.10 3.83 10.48
C ALA A 9 0.71 2.52 9.78
N SER A 10 1.66 1.91 9.06
CA SER A 10 1.51 0.59 8.44
C SER A 10 1.06 -0.46 9.44
N LEU A 11 1.77 -0.60 10.56
CA LEU A 11 1.40 -1.57 11.60
C LEU A 11 0.07 -1.24 12.27
N SER A 12 -0.19 0.05 12.49
CA SER A 12 -1.43 0.49 13.14
C SER A 12 -2.66 0.09 12.32
N VAL A 13 -2.56 0.20 10.99
CA VAL A 13 -3.63 -0.22 10.07
C VAL A 13 -3.70 -1.75 9.93
N CYS A 14 -2.56 -2.45 9.85
CA CYS A 14 -2.53 -3.91 9.79
C CYS A 14 -3.08 -4.56 11.08
N ALA A 15 -2.99 -3.89 12.23
CA ALA A 15 -3.61 -4.36 13.47
C ALA A 15 -5.15 -4.41 13.42
N VAL A 16 -5.78 -3.74 12.45
CA VAL A 16 -7.24 -3.71 12.30
C VAL A 16 -7.70 -4.49 11.07
N ILE A 17 -7.02 -4.32 9.93
CA ILE A 17 -7.48 -4.87 8.64
C ILE A 17 -6.64 -6.05 8.15
N ASP A 18 -5.40 -6.19 8.61
CA ASP A 18 -4.44 -7.21 8.17
C ASP A 18 -4.16 -7.19 6.65
N PHE A 19 -3.71 -6.04 6.13
CA PHE A 19 -3.32 -5.92 4.73
C PHE A 19 -2.03 -6.70 4.43
N GLU A 20 -2.03 -7.44 3.32
CA GLU A 20 -0.86 -8.18 2.84
C GLU A 20 0.28 -7.26 2.35
N ALA A 21 -0.08 -6.12 1.76
CA ALA A 21 0.88 -5.17 1.19
C ALA A 21 0.41 -3.72 1.37
N ILE A 22 1.38 -2.83 1.51
CA ILE A 22 1.18 -1.38 1.61
C ILE A 22 2.00 -0.74 0.50
N LEU A 23 1.29 -0.06 -0.41
CA LEU A 23 1.91 0.66 -1.52
C LEU A 23 2.15 2.11 -1.12
N ILE A 24 3.37 2.58 -1.33
CA ILE A 24 3.77 3.98 -1.18
C ILE A 24 3.90 4.58 -2.58
N ASP A 25 3.06 5.57 -2.86
CA ASP A 25 3.02 6.29 -4.13
C ASP A 25 2.72 7.78 -3.87
N GLY A 26 3.06 8.65 -4.83
CA GLY A 26 2.86 10.08 -4.69
C GLY A 26 3.55 10.91 -5.77
N ALA A 27 3.36 12.23 -5.71
CA ALA A 27 3.93 13.19 -6.65
C ALA A 27 5.38 13.57 -6.25
N PHE A 28 6.29 12.59 -6.28
CA PHE A 28 7.72 12.81 -6.04
C PHE A 28 8.56 12.04 -7.09
N PRO A 29 9.83 12.45 -7.32
CA PRO A 29 10.72 11.72 -8.22
C PRO A 29 10.88 10.24 -7.85
N GLU A 30 11.09 9.39 -8.85
CA GLU A 30 11.19 7.93 -8.68
C GLU A 30 12.26 7.52 -7.66
N SER A 31 13.41 8.20 -7.67
CA SER A 31 14.49 7.97 -6.70
C SER A 31 14.04 8.23 -5.25
N VAL A 32 13.26 9.29 -5.03
CA VAL A 32 12.73 9.64 -3.71
C VAL A 32 11.70 8.62 -3.25
N LYS A 33 10.82 8.15 -4.15
CA LYS A 33 9.86 7.07 -3.86
C LYS A 33 10.57 5.81 -3.38
N HIS A 34 11.56 5.36 -4.14
CA HIS A 34 12.30 4.15 -3.82
C HIS A 34 13.09 4.28 -2.51
N GLU A 35 13.73 5.43 -2.28
CA GLU A 35 14.43 5.67 -1.00
C GLU A 35 13.43 5.64 0.17
N LEU A 36 12.26 6.26 0.03
CA LEU A 36 11.24 6.28 1.07
C LEU A 36 10.70 4.88 1.36
N VAL A 37 10.42 4.09 0.33
CA VAL A 37 9.99 2.68 0.44
C VAL A 37 11.05 1.86 1.17
N GLU A 38 12.30 1.95 0.73
CA GLU A 38 13.40 1.17 1.30
C GLU A 38 13.66 1.54 2.76
N ARG A 39 13.63 2.83 3.09
CA ARG A 39 13.76 3.28 4.49
C ARG A 39 12.58 2.83 5.34
N THR A 40 11.36 2.84 4.80
CA THR A 40 10.16 2.38 5.52
C THR A 40 10.26 0.89 5.81
N ARG A 41 10.70 0.06 4.84
CA ARG A 41 11.00 -1.37 5.06
C ARG A 41 11.98 -1.58 6.20
N ARG A 42 13.11 -0.85 6.20
CA ARG A 42 14.12 -0.97 7.24
C ARG A 42 13.59 -0.64 8.63
N TYR A 43 12.75 0.40 8.77
CA TYR A 43 12.18 0.75 10.06
C TYR A 43 11.11 -0.23 10.51
N LEU A 44 10.31 -0.78 9.58
CA LEU A 44 9.27 -1.75 9.88
C LEU A 44 9.82 -3.00 10.58
N VAL A 45 10.97 -3.51 10.12
CA VAL A 45 11.65 -4.68 10.72
C VAL A 45 12.03 -4.46 12.19
N ASN A 46 12.22 -3.21 12.60
CA ASN A 46 12.62 -2.86 13.97
C ASN A 46 11.43 -2.52 14.90
N GLN A 47 10.18 -2.65 14.42
CA GLN A 47 8.99 -2.42 15.24
C GLN A 47 8.46 -3.72 15.86
N ASP A 48 7.69 -3.60 16.94
CA ASP A 48 6.99 -4.75 17.53
C ASP A 48 5.83 -5.17 16.63
N MET A 49 5.94 -6.36 16.04
CA MET A 49 4.96 -6.94 15.12
C MET A 49 4.33 -8.22 15.69
N ARG A 50 4.43 -8.46 17.00
CA ARG A 50 3.90 -9.69 17.59
C ARG A 50 2.40 -9.82 17.34
N GLY A 51 2.00 -10.95 16.76
CA GLY A 51 0.62 -11.24 16.41
C GLY A 51 0.14 -10.62 15.09
N LEU A 52 1.02 -9.96 14.33
CA LEU A 52 0.72 -9.39 13.02
C LEU A 52 1.48 -10.12 11.91
N ILE A 53 0.86 -10.23 10.74
CA ILE A 53 1.58 -10.57 9.51
C ILE A 53 2.29 -9.29 9.04
N ALA A 54 3.61 -9.36 8.85
CA ALA A 54 4.36 -8.20 8.40
C ALA A 54 3.95 -7.84 6.95
N PRO A 55 3.42 -6.63 6.69
CA PRO A 55 3.00 -6.24 5.36
C PRO A 55 4.20 -6.03 4.45
N ARG A 56 4.06 -6.37 3.16
CA ARG A 56 5.04 -5.98 2.14
C ARG A 56 4.92 -4.49 1.85
N ILE A 57 5.96 -3.72 2.12
CA ILE A 57 6.01 -2.31 1.70
C ILE A 57 6.51 -2.26 0.25
N GLU A 58 5.74 -1.68 -0.65
CA GLU A 58 6.05 -1.64 -2.09
C GLU A 58 5.92 -0.23 -2.69
N ALA A 59 6.61 0.02 -3.79
CA ALA A 59 6.46 1.24 -4.57
C ALA A 59 5.26 1.12 -5.52
N GLY A 60 4.42 2.16 -5.59
CA GLY A 60 3.40 2.23 -6.63
C GLY A 60 4.01 2.34 -8.03
N SER A 61 3.47 1.59 -8.99
CA SER A 61 3.95 1.55 -10.38
C SER A 61 3.05 2.32 -11.36
N VAL A 62 1.79 2.56 -11.01
CA VAL A 62 0.80 3.20 -11.89
C VAL A 62 0.86 4.73 -11.79
N GLY A 63 1.21 5.28 -10.63
CA GLY A 63 1.38 6.71 -10.42
C GLY A 63 0.06 7.48 -10.54
N GLY A 64 0.11 8.66 -11.17
CA GLY A 64 -1.03 9.60 -11.24
C GLY A 64 -2.33 9.01 -11.82
N ASN A 65 -2.22 8.00 -12.69
CA ASN A 65 -3.37 7.34 -13.31
C ASN A 65 -4.03 6.30 -12.40
N ALA A 66 -3.42 5.92 -11.27
CA ALA A 66 -3.95 4.88 -10.39
C ALA A 66 -5.40 5.14 -9.97
N ARG A 67 -5.70 6.40 -9.61
CA ARG A 67 -7.06 6.82 -9.21
C ARG A 67 -8.06 6.74 -10.37
N ALA A 68 -7.67 7.19 -11.56
CA ALA A 68 -8.54 7.18 -12.73
C ALA A 68 -8.84 5.74 -13.20
N ILE A 69 -7.81 4.89 -13.24
CA ILE A 69 -7.94 3.48 -13.60
C ILE A 69 -8.82 2.79 -12.58
N GLY A 70 -8.50 2.88 -11.27
CA GLY A 70 -9.30 2.24 -10.23
C GLY A 70 -10.78 2.65 -10.25
N ALA A 71 -11.06 3.95 -10.44
CA ALA A 71 -12.42 4.46 -10.55
C ALA A 71 -13.15 3.91 -11.79
N ALA A 72 -12.47 3.79 -12.93
CA ALA A 72 -13.05 3.21 -14.14
C ALA A 72 -13.22 1.68 -14.03
N THR A 73 -12.37 1.01 -13.26
CA THR A 73 -12.38 -0.44 -13.07
C THR A 73 -13.63 -0.90 -12.30
N SER A 74 -14.06 -0.17 -11.26
CA SER A 74 -15.24 -0.52 -10.46
C SER A 74 -16.52 -0.78 -11.29
N PRO A 75 -17.01 0.14 -12.15
CA PRO A 75 -18.21 -0.11 -12.96
C PRO A 75 -18.01 -1.16 -14.07
N LEU A 76 -16.77 -1.37 -14.53
CA LEU A 76 -16.46 -2.44 -15.49
C LEU A 76 -16.61 -3.82 -14.83
N PHE A 77 -16.10 -3.97 -13.61
CA PHE A 77 -16.27 -5.20 -12.83
C PHE A 77 -17.74 -5.51 -12.56
N GLU A 78 -18.52 -4.52 -12.11
CA GLU A 78 -19.94 -4.70 -11.83
C GLU A 78 -20.76 -5.14 -13.05
N ARG A 79 -20.44 -4.62 -14.24
CA ARG A 79 -21.24 -4.85 -15.46
C ARG A 79 -20.84 -6.09 -16.25
N TYR A 80 -19.56 -6.42 -16.24
CA TYR A 80 -19.00 -7.40 -17.18
C TYR A 80 -18.33 -8.60 -16.52
N PHE A 81 -18.02 -8.52 -15.21
CA PHE A 81 -17.43 -9.63 -14.46
C PHE A 81 -18.46 -10.17 -13.44
N MET A 82 -19.46 -10.89 -13.95
CA MET A 82 -20.48 -11.55 -13.11
C MET A 82 -19.94 -12.84 -12.44
N ASN A 83 -19.06 -12.69 -11.45
CA ASN A 83 -19.03 -13.51 -10.23
C ASN A 83 -17.80 -13.20 -9.37
N GLY A 84 -18.06 -13.07 -8.06
CA GLY A 84 -17.07 -13.25 -7.00
C GLY A 84 -16.75 -11.97 -6.25
N ASN A 85 -17.58 -11.60 -5.26
CA ASN A 85 -17.28 -10.89 -4.00
C ASN A 85 -16.03 -9.98 -3.87
N ILE A 86 -15.54 -9.35 -4.94
CA ILE A 86 -14.39 -8.46 -4.95
C ILE A 86 -14.95 -7.08 -5.29
N ARG A 87 -15.22 -6.30 -4.24
CA ARG A 87 -15.46 -4.87 -4.34
C ARG A 87 -14.10 -4.20 -4.15
N LEU A 88 -13.59 -3.54 -5.20
CA LEU A 88 -12.40 -2.68 -5.14
C LEU A 88 -12.71 -1.39 -4.36
#